data_AF-A0A2V7A1X1-F1
#
_entry.id   AF-A0A2V7A1X1-F1
#
_cell.length_a   1.000
_cell.length_b   1.000
_cell.length_c   1.000
_cell.angle_alpha   90.00
_cell.angle_beta   90.00
_cell.angle_gamma   90.00
#
_symmetry.space_group_name_H-M   'P 1'
#
loop_
_entity.id
_entity.type
_entity.pdbx_description
1 polymer ?
#
loop_
_entity_poly.entity_id
_entity_poly.type
_entity_poly.pdbx_seq_one_letter_code
_entity_poly.pdbx_strand_id
1 'polypeptide(L)'
;MDRGWPETDASRLRTPDQLPVDGRSSAESALGALRSWLSSWRGIGLVAAGMERQGYDLSLTRYADFGWRATFYVTGREHSPTGATGSAFEATPFRAVQVAAWETLART
;
A
#
# COMPACT_ATOMS: atom_id res chain seq x y z
N MET A 1 -21.29 72.94 -3.78
CA MET A 1 -20.78 72.18 -4.93
C MET A 1 -20.14 70.92 -4.40
N ASP A 2 -20.90 69.84 -4.50
CA ASP A 2 -20.51 68.47 -4.18
C ASP A 2 -19.29 68.03 -4.99
N ARG A 3 -18.35 67.33 -4.36
CA ARG A 3 -17.58 66.27 -5.01
C ARG A 3 -17.27 65.17 -3.99
N GLY A 4 -18.07 64.10 -4.07
CA GLY A 4 -17.87 62.87 -3.32
C GLY A 4 -16.54 62.22 -3.70
N TRP A 5 -15.80 61.82 -2.68
CA TRP A 5 -14.69 60.90 -2.82
C TRP A 5 -15.25 59.49 -3.07
N PRO A 6 -14.77 58.75 -4.09
CA PRO A 6 -15.24 57.40 -4.33
C PRO A 6 -14.72 56.48 -3.23
N GLU A 7 -15.66 55.82 -2.58
CA GLU A 7 -15.42 54.72 -1.65
C GLU A 7 -14.71 53.60 -2.42
N THR A 8 -13.38 53.55 -2.28
CA THR A 8 -12.56 52.46 -2.82
C THR A 8 -12.92 51.19 -2.07
N ASP A 9 -13.88 50.49 -2.65
CA ASP A 9 -14.21 49.08 -2.52
C ASP A 9 -13.05 48.24 -1.97
N ALA A 10 -13.11 47.98 -0.66
CA ALA A 10 -12.21 47.10 0.07
C ALA A 10 -12.37 45.61 -0.33
N SER A 11 -13.21 45.28 -1.32
CA SER A 11 -13.47 43.91 -1.77
C SER A 11 -12.42 43.34 -2.73
N ARG A 12 -11.34 44.07 -3.03
CA ARG A 12 -10.24 43.60 -3.89
C ARG A 12 -8.98 43.14 -3.14
N LEU A 13 -9.11 42.83 -1.84
CA LEU A 13 -8.10 41.99 -1.17
C LEU A 13 -8.21 40.56 -1.72
N ARG A 14 -7.63 40.40 -2.91
CA ARG A 14 -7.35 39.14 -3.57
C ARG A 14 -6.55 38.27 -2.61
N THR A 15 -7.19 37.26 -2.04
CA THR A 15 -6.54 36.19 -1.30
C THR A 15 -5.41 35.60 -2.15
N PRO A 16 -4.13 35.72 -1.77
CA PRO A 16 -3.08 34.90 -2.36
C PRO A 16 -3.09 33.54 -1.66
N ASP A 17 -2.77 32.49 -2.41
CA ASP A 17 -2.52 31.11 -1.99
C ASP A 17 -3.71 30.17 -1.76
N GLN A 18 -4.52 29.98 -2.80
CA GLN A 18 -4.98 28.62 -3.11
C GLN A 18 -4.00 27.98 -4.11
N LEU A 19 -3.00 27.27 -3.59
CA LEU A 19 -2.19 26.34 -4.38
C LEU A 19 -3.12 25.29 -5.06
N PRO A 20 -2.75 24.72 -6.21
CA PRO A 20 -3.58 23.73 -6.90
C PRO A 20 -3.71 22.45 -6.06
N VAL A 21 -4.87 22.27 -5.40
CA VAL A 21 -5.20 21.08 -4.59
C VAL A 21 -5.45 19.84 -5.47
N ASP A 22 -5.62 20.05 -6.78
CA ASP A 22 -6.04 19.03 -7.75
C ASP A 22 -4.98 17.93 -7.96
N GLY A 23 -3.69 18.28 -7.90
CA GLY A 23 -2.61 17.32 -8.13
C GLY A 23 -2.41 16.32 -6.98
N ARG A 24 -2.49 16.79 -5.74
CA ARG A 24 -2.32 15.95 -4.54
C ARG A 24 -3.53 15.03 -4.32
N SER A 25 -4.73 15.57 -4.47
CA SER A 25 -5.98 14.81 -4.32
C SER A 25 -6.13 13.72 -5.38
N SER A 26 -5.71 13.98 -6.63
CA SER A 26 -5.65 12.99 -7.70
C SER A 26 -4.63 11.87 -7.40
N ALA A 27 -3.42 12.23 -6.95
CA ALA A 27 -2.41 11.25 -6.57
C ALA A 27 -2.84 10.39 -5.36
N GLU A 28 -3.47 10.98 -4.36
CA GLU A 28 -4.02 10.26 -3.21
C GLU A 28 -5.14 9.30 -3.64
N SER A 29 -6.01 9.73 -4.56
CA SER A 29 -7.07 8.88 -5.10
C SER A 29 -6.51 7.71 -5.91
N ALA A 30 -5.51 7.97 -6.76
CA ALA A 30 -4.82 6.93 -7.53
C ALA A 30 -4.07 5.94 -6.61
N LEU A 31 -3.43 6.43 -5.55
CA LEU A 31 -2.77 5.59 -4.54
C LEU A 31 -3.79 4.75 -3.78
N GLY A 32 -4.95 5.31 -3.43
CA GLY A 32 -6.04 4.58 -2.81
C GLY A 32 -6.56 3.45 -3.70
N ALA A 33 -6.78 3.73 -4.98
CA ALA A 33 -7.19 2.74 -5.97
C ALA A 33 -6.15 1.63 -6.15
N LEU A 34 -4.86 1.98 -6.25
CA LEU A 34 -3.77 1.01 -6.35
C LEU A 34 -3.69 0.12 -5.11
N ARG A 35 -3.78 0.69 -3.90
CA ARG A 35 -3.79 -0.07 -2.65
C ARG A 35 -4.96 -1.04 -2.59
N SER A 36 -6.15 -0.60 -3.02
CA SER A 36 -7.35 -1.44 -3.08
C SER A 36 -7.22 -2.56 -4.11
N TRP A 37 -6.55 -2.31 -5.24
CA TRP A 37 -6.30 -3.34 -6.24
C TRP A 37 -5.26 -4.36 -5.76
N LEU A 38 -4.17 -3.90 -5.16
CA LEU A 38 -3.12 -4.75 -4.59
C LEU A 38 -3.65 -5.63 -3.44
N SER A 39 -4.62 -5.14 -2.65
CA SER A 39 -5.23 -5.91 -1.58
C SER A 39 -6.22 -6.98 -2.05
N SER A 40 -6.49 -7.07 -3.36
CA SER A 40 -7.28 -8.15 -3.95
C SER A 40 -6.48 -9.45 -4.06
N TRP A 41 -7.18 -10.57 -4.27
CA TRP A 41 -6.55 -11.87 -4.56
C TRP A 41 -5.63 -11.83 -5.78
N ARG A 42 -5.95 -11.02 -6.79
CA ARG A 42 -5.10 -10.79 -7.96
C ARG A 42 -3.77 -10.16 -7.55
N GLY A 43 -3.81 -9.13 -6.70
CA GLY A 43 -2.62 -8.45 -6.20
C GLY A 43 -1.76 -9.35 -5.33
N ILE A 44 -2.38 -10.13 -4.44
CA ILE A 44 -1.69 -11.16 -3.65
C ILE A 44 -0.98 -12.18 -4.55
N GLY A 45 -1.66 -12.66 -5.60
CA GLY A 45 -1.08 -13.59 -6.56
C GLY A 45 0.13 -13.02 -7.32
N LEU A 46 0.17 -11.71 -7.56
CA LEU A 46 1.35 -11.08 -8.18
C LEU A 46 2.57 -11.07 -7.27
N VAL A 47 2.37 -10.88 -5.95
CA VAL A 47 3.46 -11.01 -4.98
C VAL A 47 3.95 -12.44 -4.92
N ALA A 48 3.02 -13.41 -4.83
CA ALA A 48 3.37 -14.83 -4.82
C ALA A 48 4.18 -15.22 -6.06
N ALA A 49 3.76 -14.81 -7.26
CA ALA A 49 4.50 -15.06 -8.49
C ALA A 49 5.87 -14.36 -8.51
N GLY A 50 5.98 -13.17 -7.92
CA GLY A 50 7.27 -12.47 -7.77
C GLY A 50 8.23 -13.19 -6.84
N MET A 51 7.74 -13.76 -5.75
CA MET A 51 8.53 -14.56 -4.81
C MET A 51 8.91 -15.92 -5.40
N GLU A 52 8.02 -16.56 -6.17
CA GLU A 52 8.32 -17.81 -6.89
C GLU A 52 9.48 -17.64 -7.87
N ARG A 53 9.51 -16.54 -8.64
CA ARG A 53 10.66 -16.20 -9.49
C ARG A 53 11.96 -15.93 -8.72
N GLN A 54 11.86 -15.60 -7.44
CA GLN A 54 13.00 -15.42 -6.54
C GLN A 54 13.37 -16.73 -5.81
N GLY A 55 12.72 -17.84 -6.14
CA GLY A 55 12.96 -19.15 -5.54
C GLY A 55 12.27 -19.33 -4.19
N TYR A 56 11.08 -18.77 -4.00
CA TYR A 56 10.28 -18.95 -2.79
C TYR A 56 8.84 -19.41 -3.05
N ASP A 57 8.40 -20.44 -2.34
CA ASP A 57 7.02 -20.96 -2.34
C ASP A 57 6.21 -20.33 -1.20
N LEU A 58 4.91 -20.05 -1.43
CA LEU A 58 4.01 -19.43 -0.46
C LEU A 58 3.05 -20.44 0.18
N SER A 59 3.01 -20.48 1.50
CA SER A 59 1.89 -20.99 2.29
C SER A 59 1.07 -19.82 2.84
N LEU A 60 -0.25 -19.83 2.60
CA LEU A 60 -1.18 -18.82 3.10
C LEU A 60 -2.40 -19.49 3.75
N THR A 61 -2.55 -19.29 5.06
CA THR A 61 -3.58 -19.97 5.87
C THR A 61 -4.45 -18.95 6.60
N ARG A 62 -5.77 -19.11 6.49
CA ARG A 62 -6.75 -18.36 7.29
C ARG A 62 -7.03 -19.10 8.61
N TYR A 63 -6.89 -18.40 9.72
CA TYR A 63 -7.29 -18.86 11.05
C TYR A 63 -8.58 -18.18 11.45
N ALA A 64 -9.71 -18.60 10.87
CA ALA A 64 -11.06 -18.09 11.16
C ALA A 64 -11.10 -16.56 11.39
N ASP A 65 -11.35 -16.14 12.63
CA ASP A 65 -11.44 -14.74 13.07
C ASP A 65 -10.12 -14.18 13.61
N PHE A 66 -9.11 -15.03 13.82
CA PHE A 66 -7.81 -14.64 14.35
C PHE A 66 -6.94 -13.94 13.29
N GLY A 67 -7.14 -14.24 12.00
CA GLY A 67 -6.44 -13.57 10.90
C GLY A 67 -5.80 -14.55 9.91
N TRP A 68 -4.68 -14.13 9.33
CA TRP A 68 -3.99 -14.81 8.25
C TRP A 68 -2.52 -15.00 8.57
N ARG A 69 -2.01 -16.22 8.37
CA ARG A 69 -0.56 -16.49 8.35
C ARG A 69 -0.08 -16.64 6.92
N ALA A 70 0.95 -15.91 6.56
CA ALA A 70 1.72 -16.14 5.35
C ALA A 70 3.13 -16.60 5.73
N THR A 71 3.65 -17.59 5.02
CA THR A 71 5.03 -18.06 5.18
C THR A 71 5.63 -18.33 3.81
N PHE A 72 6.80 -17.77 3.55
CA PHE A 72 7.60 -18.05 2.35
C PHE A 72 8.74 -19.01 2.70
N TYR A 73 8.88 -20.07 1.90
CA TYR A 73 9.93 -21.07 2.02
C TYR A 73 10.79 -21.05 0.77
N VAL A 74 12.10 -21.31 0.89
CA VAL A 74 12.94 -21.55 -0.30
C VAL A 74 12.33 -22.70 -1.11
N THR A 75 12.12 -22.49 -2.40
CA THR A 75 11.56 -23.48 -3.32
C THR A 75 12.45 -24.73 -3.37
N GLY A 76 11.87 -25.90 -3.15
CA GLY A 76 12.60 -27.17 -3.06
C GLY A 76 11.79 -28.28 -2.39
N ARG A 77 12.31 -29.51 -2.38
CA ARG A 77 11.57 -30.71 -1.93
C ARG A 77 11.28 -30.76 -0.42
N GLU A 78 11.79 -29.82 0.36
CA GLU A 78 11.47 -29.72 1.78
C GLU A 78 11.16 -28.26 2.12
N HIS A 79 9.95 -28.00 2.64
CA HIS A 79 9.64 -26.79 3.40
C HIS A 79 10.35 -26.84 4.77
N SER A 80 11.67 -27.07 4.74
CA SER A 80 12.51 -27.19 5.92
C SER A 80 12.77 -25.78 6.48
N PRO A 81 12.47 -25.49 7.76
CA PRO A 81 12.67 -24.18 8.38
C PRO A 81 14.13 -23.70 8.44
N THR A 82 15.08 -24.51 7.99
CA THR A 82 16.52 -24.30 8.08
C THR A 82 17.09 -23.35 7.02
N GLY A 83 16.29 -22.93 6.02
CA GLY A 83 16.64 -21.90 5.02
C GLY A 83 15.95 -20.55 5.29
N ALA A 84 16.36 -19.50 4.56
CA ALA A 84 15.79 -18.16 4.62
C ALA A 84 14.26 -18.21 4.50
N THR A 85 13.57 -18.11 5.63
CA THR A 85 12.11 -18.24 5.75
C THR A 85 11.60 -16.94 6.37
N GLY A 86 10.60 -16.31 5.76
CA GLY A 86 9.88 -15.19 6.34
C GLY A 86 8.43 -15.56 6.61
N SER A 87 7.88 -15.10 7.75
CA SER A 87 6.51 -15.42 8.14
C SER A 87 5.87 -14.26 8.87
N ALA A 88 4.62 -13.97 8.52
CA ALA A 88 3.85 -12.94 9.20
C ALA A 88 2.44 -13.43 9.55
N PHE A 89 1.90 -12.89 10.63
CA PHE A 89 0.51 -13.08 11.04
C PHE A 89 -0.20 -11.73 11.13
N GLU A 90 -1.24 -11.54 10.34
CA GLU A 90 -1.87 -10.24 10.15
C GLU A 90 -3.38 -10.37 9.96
N ALA A 91 -4.11 -9.28 10.21
CA ALA A 91 -5.57 -9.26 10.12
C ALA A 91 -6.10 -9.50 8.69
N THR A 92 -5.32 -9.14 7.67
CA THR A 92 -5.71 -9.28 6.25
C THR A 92 -4.70 -10.15 5.51
N PRO A 93 -5.13 -10.91 4.49
CA PRO A 93 -4.22 -11.76 3.72
C PRO A 93 -3.17 -10.93 2.98
N PHE A 94 -3.55 -9.74 2.50
CA PHE A 94 -2.63 -8.82 1.83
C PHE A 94 -1.48 -8.38 2.74
N ARG A 95 -1.79 -7.95 3.98
CA ARG A 95 -0.74 -7.58 4.93
C ARG A 95 0.14 -8.77 5.29
N ALA A 96 -0.44 -9.94 5.55
CA ALA A 96 0.32 -11.13 5.90
C ALA A 96 1.36 -11.44 4.81
N VAL A 97 0.93 -11.45 3.54
CA VAL A 97 1.82 -11.75 2.40
C VAL A 97 2.88 -10.66 2.21
N GLN A 98 2.53 -9.37 2.30
CA GLN A 98 3.49 -8.27 2.13
C GLN A 98 4.56 -8.28 3.23
N VAL A 99 4.17 -8.45 4.49
CA VAL A 99 5.11 -8.47 5.61
C VAL A 99 6.00 -9.71 5.53
N ALA A 100 5.43 -10.89 5.26
CA ALA A 100 6.23 -12.11 5.11
C ALA A 100 7.22 -12.02 3.94
N ALA A 101 6.82 -11.45 2.80
CA ALA A 101 7.70 -11.24 1.66
C ALA A 101 8.84 -10.27 2.01
N TRP A 102 8.52 -9.13 2.63
CA TRP A 102 9.51 -8.16 3.08
C TRP A 102 10.52 -8.78 4.06
N GLU A 103 10.04 -9.52 5.06
CA GLU A 103 10.91 -10.20 6.01
C GLU A 103 11.82 -11.24 5.36
N THR A 104 11.32 -11.94 4.34
CA THR A 104 12.11 -12.94 3.60
C THR A 104 13.25 -12.27 2.84
N LEU A 105 12.92 -11.23 2.07
CA LEU A 105 13.90 -10.52 1.24
C LEU A 105 14.90 -9.72 2.06
N ALA A 106 14.50 -9.16 3.21
CA ALA A 106 15.39 -8.41 4.10
C ALA A 106 16.40 -9.30 4.85
N ARG A 107 16.18 -10.62 4.89
CA ARG A 107 17.08 -11.62 5.51
C ARG A 107 18.02 -12.29 4.51
N THR A 108 17.89 -11.98 3.22
CA THR A 108 18.74 -12.51 2.14
C THR A 108 19.98 -11.64 1.98
#